data_AF-A0AAV2QHE3-F1
#
_entry.id   AF-A0AAV2QHE3-F1
#
_cell.length_a   1.000
_cell.length_b   1.000
_cell.length_c   1.000
_cell.angle_alpha   90.00
_cell.angle_beta   90.00
_cell.angle_gamma   90.00
#
_symmetry.space_group_name_H-M   'P 1'
#
loop_
_entity.id
_entity.type
_entity.pdbx_description
1 polymer ?
#
loop_
_entity_poly.entity_id
_entity_poly.type
_entity_poly.pdbx_seq_one_letter_code
_entity_poly.pdbx_strand_id
1 'polypeptide(L)'
;MCIYMCRWILRILALVNGLDLTFARITLNENGGYENVIVAIGEDVPENELLMHRIQDLFKDGSAALHTATNGLVHFAAITIVVPHTWNNFTKFNYTVIQKDDTSVQDRNIRIDTPNPAYGNSPYTLQPGGCGDHGEYIHLTPDYTHNMFDNYLTTYGPPGKVLLHEWAHLRWGVFDEYPNPMDFTEPFYVADDLQVHVTGCTDEVSGWLRTETGEECHADATGRPDYDCHFYADDRNTIRGSLMNLYYLQSVDKFCDNSSIPHSKMAPNTHNLQCEGRSVWEVISWHSDIANQKNRSLSTVDSQSLPPPPQVMFSYLQESDENLPNFFLLLDISGSMDAFIDNMHQLLVRFVRDLVPAGSMMGVASFSDITYFNFNYTKITEANREEAAHSLPKCYIPSGTTSPGIGLQDVTKFLMENKVNEGVTIVLVTDGEETAHPLVKKIMPQVIEAKAIINPISFGPYATNSLEDWAAKTGGRSFYYSTDTANLDAILFHAITVGKPQKDQIMQVYREYHKYYTSEAPVIEEVYFDSSIGDQARFTFTEIGEKNDNGLKTEVELTDPNGVTYNHNSLDNTHDVTTELNEAIRTYTFTINNVQ
;
A
#
# COMPACT_ATOMS: atom_id res chain seq x y z
N MET A 1 2.82 17.07 63.86
CA MET A 1 3.42 15.88 63.22
C MET A 1 2.59 15.48 62.00
N CYS A 2 2.57 16.34 60.97
CA CYS A 2 1.83 16.10 59.72
C CYS A 2 2.43 16.98 58.60
N ILE A 3 3.74 16.86 58.39
CA ILE A 3 4.49 17.52 57.29
C ILE A 3 5.32 16.48 56.51
N TYR A 4 5.18 15.18 56.79
CA TYR A 4 6.04 14.12 56.24
C TYR A 4 5.38 13.16 55.22
N MET A 5 4.14 13.39 54.78
CA MET A 5 3.49 12.53 53.77
C MET A 5 3.29 13.17 52.38
N CYS A 6 3.87 14.35 52.13
CA CYS A 6 3.72 15.04 50.84
C CYS A 6 5.01 15.09 49.97
N ARG A 7 6.03 14.28 50.31
CA ARG A 7 7.32 14.23 49.55
C ARG A 7 7.61 12.89 48.86
N TRP A 8 6.74 11.88 49.02
CA TRP A 8 6.90 10.57 48.37
C TRP A 8 6.03 10.39 47.12
N ILE A 9 4.96 11.18 46.95
CA ILE A 9 4.09 11.13 45.75
C ILE A 9 4.66 11.98 44.60
N LEU A 10 5.55 12.94 44.89
CA LEU A 10 6.19 13.83 43.89
C LEU A 10 7.52 13.30 43.31
N ARG A 11 7.90 12.04 43.60
CA ARG A 11 9.12 11.41 43.05
C ARG A 11 8.88 10.16 42.20
N ILE A 12 7.64 9.75 41.98
CA ILE A 12 7.28 8.67 41.04
C ILE A 12 6.73 9.24 39.71
N LEU A 13 6.58 10.56 39.59
CA LEU A 13 6.14 11.26 38.37
C LEU A 13 7.29 11.77 37.48
N ALA A 14 8.53 11.31 37.70
CA ALA A 14 9.70 11.77 36.95
C ALA A 14 10.55 10.61 36.37
N LEU A 15 9.96 9.43 36.17
CA LEU A 15 10.62 8.26 35.56
C LEU A 15 9.64 7.46 34.69
N VAL A 16 8.70 8.14 34.05
CA VAL A 16 8.07 7.68 32.81
C VAL A 16 8.59 8.61 31.71
N ASN A 17 9.90 8.56 31.47
CA ASN A 17 10.38 8.91 30.14
C ASN A 17 9.86 7.79 29.25
N GLY A 18 8.95 8.17 28.35
CA GLY A 18 8.39 7.27 27.36
C GLY A 18 9.51 6.48 26.70
N LEU A 19 9.46 5.17 26.87
CA LEU A 19 9.79 4.29 25.77
C LEU A 19 8.64 4.45 24.78
N ASP A 20 8.62 5.56 24.06
CA ASP A 20 7.98 5.57 22.76
C ASP A 20 8.78 4.55 21.95
N LEU A 21 8.16 3.41 21.65
CA LEU A 21 8.59 2.61 20.50
C LEU A 21 8.45 3.56 19.31
N THR A 22 9.55 4.22 18.94
CA THR A 22 9.58 5.14 17.80
C THR A 22 9.52 4.31 16.53
N PHE A 23 8.30 3.94 16.14
CA PHE A 23 8.00 3.63 14.75
C PHE A 23 8.41 4.85 13.92
N ALA A 24 9.25 4.67 12.90
CA ALA A 24 9.70 5.77 12.06
C ALA A 24 8.59 6.25 11.13
N ARG A 25 7.59 6.93 11.69
CA ARG A 25 6.68 7.78 10.93
C ARG A 25 7.44 9.03 10.50
N ILE A 26 7.13 9.55 9.31
CA ILE A 26 7.68 10.84 8.85
C ILE A 26 7.39 11.90 9.91
N THR A 27 8.46 12.49 10.46
CA THR A 27 8.40 13.54 11.47
C THR A 27 8.84 14.88 10.90
N LEU A 28 8.36 15.96 11.50
CA LEU A 28 8.76 17.31 11.15
C LEU A 28 9.55 17.93 12.32
N ASN A 29 10.82 18.27 12.09
CA ASN A 29 11.66 18.90 13.11
C ASN A 29 11.28 20.37 13.36
N GLU A 30 11.93 21.01 14.35
CA GLU A 30 11.62 22.39 14.75
C GLU A 30 11.83 23.42 13.63
N ASN A 31 12.71 23.13 12.67
CA ASN A 31 13.03 23.99 11.53
C ASN A 31 12.18 23.67 10.29
N GLY A 32 11.15 22.82 10.42
CA GLY A 32 10.29 22.42 9.29
C GLY A 32 10.96 21.41 8.36
N GLY A 33 11.99 20.71 8.82
CA GLY A 33 12.65 19.65 8.07
C GLY A 33 11.94 18.32 8.26
N TYR A 34 11.52 17.68 7.17
CA TYR A 34 11.05 16.30 7.19
C TYR A 34 12.22 15.35 7.45
N GLU A 35 12.05 14.50 8.45
CA GLU A 35 12.96 13.46 8.89
C GLU A 35 12.24 12.11 8.87
N ASN A 36 13.02 11.02 8.93
CA ASN A 36 12.51 9.66 8.83
C ASN A 36 11.77 9.40 7.50
N VAL A 37 12.22 10.03 6.41
CA VAL A 37 11.73 9.73 5.06
C VAL A 37 12.55 8.58 4.50
N ILE A 38 11.90 7.47 4.19
CA ILE A 38 12.56 6.23 3.78
C ILE A 38 12.31 5.96 2.30
N VAL A 39 13.41 5.75 1.57
CA VAL A 39 13.42 5.30 0.18
C VAL A 39 13.93 3.86 0.17
N ALA A 40 13.08 2.92 -0.21
CA ALA A 40 13.44 1.51 -0.32
C ALA A 40 13.64 1.07 -1.77
N ILE A 41 14.68 0.30 -2.01
CA ILE A 41 14.98 -0.28 -3.32
C ILE A 41 14.61 -1.77 -3.34
N GLY A 42 13.95 -2.19 -4.42
CA GLY A 42 13.56 -3.56 -4.77
C GLY A 42 14.68 -4.58 -4.70
N GLU A 43 14.40 -5.79 -4.19
CA GLU A 43 15.36 -6.91 -4.24
C GLU A 43 15.71 -7.30 -5.70
N ASP A 44 14.75 -7.13 -6.62
CA ASP A 44 14.89 -7.38 -8.05
C ASP A 44 15.54 -6.21 -8.82
N VAL A 45 15.74 -5.07 -8.16
CA VAL A 45 16.44 -3.93 -8.76
C VAL A 45 17.93 -4.20 -8.76
N PRO A 46 18.59 -4.24 -9.94
CA PRO A 46 20.02 -4.52 -10.01
C PRO A 46 20.83 -3.39 -9.38
N GLU A 47 21.93 -3.78 -8.74
CA GLU A 47 22.87 -2.88 -8.11
C GLU A 47 23.43 -1.83 -9.09
N ASN A 48 23.21 -0.54 -8.79
CA ASN A 48 23.58 0.56 -9.68
C ASN A 48 23.97 1.84 -8.90
N GLU A 49 25.23 2.26 -9.02
CA GLU A 49 25.75 3.47 -8.37
C GLU A 49 25.06 4.75 -8.86
N LEU A 50 24.71 4.84 -10.15
CA LEU A 50 24.06 6.02 -10.71
C LEU A 50 22.66 6.18 -10.10
N LEU A 51 21.95 5.08 -9.84
CA LEU A 51 20.64 5.11 -9.16
C LEU A 51 20.74 5.83 -7.81
N MET A 52 21.76 5.51 -7.01
CA MET A 52 21.98 6.16 -5.70
C MET A 52 22.20 7.67 -5.83
N HIS A 53 23.04 8.10 -6.77
CA HIS A 53 23.28 9.53 -7.00
C HIS A 53 22.03 10.25 -7.52
N ARG A 54 21.26 9.61 -8.39
CA ARG A 54 20.01 10.15 -8.92
C ARG A 54 18.96 10.34 -7.82
N ILE A 55 18.85 9.42 -6.87
CA ILE A 55 17.98 9.59 -5.68
C ILE A 55 18.43 10.80 -4.85
N GLN A 56 19.75 10.96 -4.62
CA GLN A 56 20.24 12.11 -3.86
C GLN A 56 19.89 13.44 -4.55
N ASP A 57 20.06 13.51 -5.86
CA ASP A 57 19.78 14.72 -6.63
C ASP A 57 18.26 15.00 -6.69
N LEU A 58 17.43 13.96 -6.82
CA LEU A 58 15.97 14.06 -6.75
C LEU A 58 15.51 14.74 -5.45
N PHE A 59 16.06 14.32 -4.30
CA PHE A 59 15.69 14.88 -3.01
C PHE A 59 16.26 16.29 -2.77
N LYS A 60 17.44 16.62 -3.31
CA LYS A 60 17.95 18.00 -3.24
C LYS A 60 17.05 18.95 -4.02
N ASP A 61 16.70 18.59 -5.25
CA ASP A 61 15.84 19.40 -6.12
C ASP A 61 14.42 19.47 -5.59
N GLY A 62 13.89 18.34 -5.11
CA GLY A 62 12.59 18.27 -4.46
C GLY A 62 12.53 19.07 -3.16
N SER A 63 13.59 19.08 -2.36
CA SER A 63 13.67 19.92 -1.14
C SER A 63 13.63 21.40 -1.49
N ALA A 64 14.34 21.83 -2.55
CA ALA A 64 14.30 23.19 -3.04
C ALA A 64 12.91 23.59 -3.57
N ALA A 65 12.26 22.69 -4.31
CA ALA A 65 10.89 22.89 -4.80
C ALA A 65 9.89 22.98 -3.65
N LEU A 66 9.95 22.06 -2.68
CA LEU A 66 9.08 22.01 -1.51
C LEU A 66 9.21 23.27 -0.64
N HIS A 67 10.46 23.68 -0.36
CA HIS A 67 10.75 24.90 0.39
C HIS A 67 10.23 26.13 -0.35
N THR A 68 10.38 26.19 -1.67
CA THR A 68 9.83 27.28 -2.48
C THR A 68 8.31 27.28 -2.44
N ALA A 69 7.67 26.16 -2.75
CA ALA A 69 6.21 26.04 -2.83
C ALA A 69 5.51 26.40 -1.52
N THR A 70 6.12 26.06 -0.39
CA THR A 70 5.56 26.31 0.95
C THR A 70 5.99 27.63 1.58
N ASN A 71 6.64 28.53 0.82
CA ASN A 71 7.18 29.80 1.32
C ASN A 71 8.18 29.62 2.48
N GLY A 72 8.96 28.55 2.44
CA GLY A 72 10.05 28.27 3.37
C GLY A 72 9.61 27.67 4.68
N LEU A 73 8.36 27.19 4.74
CA LEU A 73 7.85 26.52 5.93
C LEU A 73 8.48 25.14 6.08
N VAL A 74 8.51 24.33 5.02
CA VAL A 74 8.98 22.95 5.11
C VAL A 74 9.95 22.57 4.00
N HIS A 75 10.80 21.57 4.27
CA HIS A 75 11.81 21.04 3.35
C HIS A 75 12.15 19.59 3.71
N PHE A 76 12.89 18.87 2.87
CA PHE A 76 13.46 17.57 3.24
C PHE A 76 14.77 17.78 4.01
N ALA A 77 14.89 17.22 5.21
CA ALA A 77 16.08 17.36 6.04
C ALA A 77 16.91 16.07 6.11
N ALA A 78 16.27 14.91 6.30
CA ALA A 78 16.98 13.64 6.43
C ALA A 78 16.25 12.51 5.69
N ILE A 79 16.97 11.88 4.76
CA ILE A 79 16.50 10.78 3.92
C ILE A 79 17.32 9.53 4.21
N THR A 80 16.63 8.43 4.48
CA THR A 80 17.24 7.11 4.66
C THR A 80 17.02 6.28 3.40
N ILE A 81 18.09 5.87 2.74
CA ILE A 81 18.03 5.00 1.57
C ILE A 81 18.32 3.57 2.02
N VAL A 82 17.36 2.67 1.80
CA VAL A 82 17.43 1.25 2.14
C VAL A 82 17.68 0.46 0.85
N VAL A 83 18.83 -0.19 0.78
CA VAL A 83 19.20 -1.09 -0.33
C VAL A 83 18.88 -2.55 0.04
N PRO A 84 18.55 -3.40 -0.93
CA PRO A 84 18.23 -4.80 -0.65
C PRO A 84 19.48 -5.58 -0.20
N HIS A 85 19.24 -6.73 0.41
CA HIS A 85 20.28 -7.67 0.81
C HIS A 85 21.06 -8.26 -0.38
N THR A 86 20.42 -8.29 -1.56
CA THR A 86 20.99 -8.79 -2.82
C THR A 86 22.12 -7.92 -3.37
N TRP A 87 22.21 -6.65 -2.95
CA TRP A 87 23.29 -5.76 -3.34
C TRP A 87 24.58 -6.10 -2.60
N ASN A 88 25.71 -6.02 -3.29
CA ASN A 88 26.98 -6.24 -2.62
C ASN A 88 27.29 -5.04 -1.73
N ASN A 89 28.06 -5.25 -0.67
CA ASN A 89 28.43 -4.15 0.22
C ASN A 89 29.39 -3.19 -0.53
N PHE A 90 28.83 -2.24 -1.28
CA PHE A 90 29.55 -1.21 -2.00
C PHE A 90 30.31 -0.37 -0.98
N THR A 91 31.63 -0.53 -0.91
CA THR A 91 32.50 0.17 0.06
C THR A 91 32.46 1.70 -0.06
N LYS A 92 31.78 2.26 -1.07
CA LYS A 92 31.64 3.69 -1.31
C LYS A 92 30.52 4.35 -0.50
N PHE A 93 29.45 3.61 -0.20
CA PHE A 93 28.35 4.08 0.65
C PHE A 93 28.42 3.24 1.92
N ASN A 94 28.76 3.86 3.05
CA ASN A 94 28.96 3.13 4.32
C ASN A 94 27.63 2.58 4.85
N TYR A 95 27.15 1.47 4.29
CA TYR A 95 25.89 0.85 4.67
C TYR A 95 25.96 0.34 6.10
N THR A 96 24.91 0.61 6.87
CA THR A 96 24.67 -0.09 8.14
C THR A 96 23.62 -1.17 7.88
N VAL A 97 23.94 -2.41 8.21
CA VAL A 97 22.99 -3.52 8.07
C VAL A 97 21.88 -3.34 9.09
N ILE A 98 20.63 -3.31 8.62
CA ILE A 98 19.42 -3.21 9.42
C ILE A 98 19.39 -4.44 10.32
N GLN A 99 19.35 -4.20 11.64
CA GLN A 99 19.18 -5.27 12.61
C GLN A 99 17.71 -5.69 12.65
N LYS A 100 17.45 -6.96 12.99
CA LYS A 100 16.11 -7.55 12.98
C LYS A 100 15.09 -6.82 13.88
N ASP A 101 15.56 -6.12 14.91
CA ASP A 101 14.77 -5.34 15.87
C ASP A 101 14.58 -3.87 15.47
N ASP A 102 15.16 -3.45 14.34
CA ASP A 102 15.12 -2.06 13.89
C ASP A 102 13.80 -1.74 13.17
N THR A 103 12.86 -1.19 13.93
CA THR A 103 11.56 -0.70 13.42
C THR A 103 11.67 0.66 12.70
N SER A 104 12.87 1.26 12.62
CA SER A 104 13.08 2.59 12.02
C SER A 104 12.93 2.64 10.50
N VAL A 105 12.67 1.50 9.86
CA VAL A 105 12.56 1.36 8.39
C VAL A 105 11.23 0.76 7.93
N GLN A 106 10.25 0.66 8.83
CA GLN A 106 8.96 0.02 8.51
C GLN A 106 8.11 0.84 7.52
N ASP A 107 8.12 2.17 7.62
CA ASP A 107 7.36 3.04 6.73
C ASP A 107 8.18 3.42 5.49
N ARG A 108 8.18 2.57 4.46
CA ARG A 108 8.83 2.87 3.18
C ARG A 108 7.95 3.80 2.34
N ASN A 109 8.16 5.08 2.58
CA ASN A 109 7.40 6.17 1.98
C ASN A 109 7.58 6.23 0.46
N ILE A 110 8.78 5.87 -0.03
CA ILE A 110 9.09 5.79 -1.45
C ILE A 110 9.68 4.41 -1.75
N ARG A 111 9.19 3.79 -2.82
CA ARG A 111 9.64 2.50 -3.32
C ARG A 111 10.22 2.67 -4.71
N ILE A 112 11.40 2.12 -4.94
CA ILE A 112 12.02 2.00 -6.26
C ILE A 112 12.00 0.54 -6.63
N ASP A 113 11.14 0.17 -7.57
CA ASP A 113 10.89 -1.23 -7.89
C ASP A 113 10.58 -1.44 -9.38
N THR A 114 10.31 -2.68 -9.75
CA THR A 114 9.88 -3.06 -11.09
C THR A 114 8.66 -2.26 -11.55
N PRO A 115 8.52 -2.01 -12.87
CA PRO A 115 7.39 -1.24 -13.39
C PRO A 115 6.03 -1.85 -13.03
N ASN A 116 5.10 -1.02 -12.57
CA ASN A 116 3.73 -1.47 -12.32
C ASN A 116 3.02 -1.72 -13.67
N PRO A 117 2.25 -2.81 -13.84
CA PRO A 117 1.55 -3.08 -15.10
C PRO A 117 0.62 -1.96 -15.59
N ALA A 118 -0.04 -1.24 -14.66
CA ALA A 118 -0.97 -0.16 -15.00
C ALA A 118 -0.25 1.17 -15.28
N TYR A 119 0.84 1.46 -14.56
CA TYR A 119 1.52 2.76 -14.61
C TYR A 119 2.85 2.74 -15.39
N GLY A 120 3.37 1.56 -15.74
CA GLY A 120 4.66 1.38 -16.37
C GLY A 120 5.79 2.03 -15.56
N ASN A 121 6.54 2.91 -16.21
CA ASN A 121 7.63 3.67 -15.60
C ASN A 121 7.19 5.02 -15.02
N SER A 122 5.91 5.38 -15.11
CA SER A 122 5.42 6.64 -14.57
C SER A 122 5.50 6.64 -13.04
N PRO A 123 6.04 7.71 -12.42
CA PRO A 123 5.87 7.95 -11.00
C PRO A 123 4.39 7.99 -10.63
N TYR A 124 4.03 7.42 -9.48
CA TYR A 124 2.69 7.55 -8.92
C TYR A 124 2.69 7.40 -7.40
N THR A 125 1.61 7.85 -6.78
CA THR A 125 1.34 7.65 -5.35
C THR A 125 0.12 6.77 -5.17
N LEU A 126 0.23 5.72 -4.36
CA LEU A 126 -0.93 4.95 -3.94
C LEU A 126 -1.65 5.72 -2.83
N GLN A 127 -2.81 6.30 -3.14
CA GLN A 127 -3.59 7.13 -2.23
C GLN A 127 -5.06 6.69 -2.21
N PRO A 128 -5.43 5.66 -1.43
CA PRO A 128 -6.81 5.21 -1.32
C PRO A 128 -7.67 6.08 -0.38
N GLY A 129 -7.04 6.94 0.43
CA GLY A 129 -7.69 7.84 1.39
C GLY A 129 -8.43 9.00 0.72
N GLY A 130 -9.24 9.71 1.52
CA GLY A 130 -9.99 10.88 1.07
C GLY A 130 -9.17 12.18 1.10
N CYS A 131 -9.85 13.31 0.90
CA CYS A 131 -9.22 14.62 0.97
C CYS A 131 -8.57 14.89 2.34
N GLY A 132 -7.28 15.20 2.33
CA GLY A 132 -6.50 15.46 3.54
C GLY A 132 -5.92 14.21 4.21
N ASP A 133 -6.28 13.00 3.73
CA ASP A 133 -5.73 11.75 4.23
C ASP A 133 -4.42 11.42 3.51
N HIS A 134 -3.38 11.09 4.27
CA HIS A 134 -2.11 10.64 3.70
C HIS A 134 -2.27 9.41 2.79
N GLY A 135 -1.45 9.34 1.75
CA GLY A 135 -1.27 8.16 0.92
C GLY A 135 -0.39 7.09 1.59
N GLU A 136 -0.29 5.95 0.93
CA GLU A 136 0.42 4.76 1.42
C GLU A 136 1.91 4.77 1.08
N TYR A 137 2.25 5.06 -0.18
CA TYR A 137 3.63 5.17 -0.68
C TYR A 137 3.69 5.82 -2.07
N ILE A 138 4.85 6.38 -2.41
CA ILE A 138 5.24 6.78 -3.77
C ILE A 138 5.98 5.62 -4.43
N HIS A 139 5.66 5.33 -5.68
CA HIS A 139 6.34 4.34 -6.49
C HIS A 139 7.13 5.01 -7.60
N LEU A 140 8.40 4.64 -7.73
CA LEU A 140 9.32 5.04 -8.78
C LEU A 140 9.93 3.77 -9.40
N THR A 141 10.42 3.86 -10.63
CA THR A 141 11.16 2.76 -11.25
C THR A 141 12.64 3.09 -11.41
N PRO A 142 13.52 2.08 -11.53
CA PRO A 142 14.92 2.29 -11.91
C PRO A 142 15.06 3.05 -13.22
N ASP A 143 14.18 2.78 -14.19
CA ASP A 143 14.20 3.44 -15.50
C ASP A 143 13.81 4.93 -15.40
N TYR A 144 12.75 5.25 -14.66
CA TYR A 144 12.42 6.65 -14.37
C TYR A 144 13.59 7.37 -13.69
N THR A 145 14.10 6.78 -12.60
CA THR A 145 15.15 7.39 -11.79
C THR A 145 16.45 7.61 -12.58
N HIS A 146 16.75 6.71 -13.53
CA HIS A 146 17.90 6.85 -14.43
C HIS A 146 17.72 8.02 -15.41
N ASN A 147 16.53 8.16 -16.00
CA ASN A 147 16.25 9.04 -17.14
C ASN A 147 15.64 10.40 -16.76
N MET A 148 15.20 10.61 -15.51
CA MET A 148 14.43 11.79 -15.08
C MET A 148 15.11 13.15 -15.35
N PHE A 149 16.44 13.21 -15.33
CA PHE A 149 17.19 14.44 -15.63
C PHE A 149 17.57 14.59 -17.11
N ASP A 150 17.29 13.58 -17.92
CA ASP A 150 17.68 13.51 -19.33
C ASP A 150 16.43 13.29 -20.20
N ASN A 151 16.19 12.05 -20.66
CA ASN A 151 15.12 11.71 -21.60
C ASN A 151 13.71 12.00 -21.08
N TYR A 152 13.51 11.94 -19.77
CA TYR A 152 12.20 12.12 -19.13
C TYR A 152 11.91 13.54 -18.69
N LEU A 153 12.87 14.46 -18.84
CA LEU A 153 12.66 15.87 -18.52
C LEU A 153 11.56 16.51 -19.39
N THR A 154 11.43 16.12 -20.66
CA THR A 154 10.37 16.63 -21.55
C THR A 154 9.04 15.91 -21.38
N THR A 155 9.05 14.72 -20.80
CA THR A 155 7.84 13.88 -20.65
C THR A 155 7.15 14.19 -19.33
N TYR A 156 7.90 14.26 -18.23
CA TYR A 156 7.37 14.47 -16.88
C TYR A 156 7.74 15.85 -16.32
N GLY A 157 8.65 16.59 -16.94
CA GLY A 157 9.12 17.86 -16.40
C GLY A 157 10.22 17.72 -15.34
N PRO A 158 10.53 18.81 -14.60
CA PRO A 158 11.64 18.83 -13.65
C PRO A 158 11.46 17.81 -12.50
N PRO A 159 12.44 16.93 -12.23
CA PRO A 159 12.27 15.83 -11.27
C PRO A 159 11.92 16.26 -9.85
N GLY A 160 12.46 17.40 -9.39
CA GLY A 160 12.10 17.95 -8.08
C GLY A 160 10.63 18.36 -7.96
N LYS A 161 10.00 18.81 -9.06
CA LYS A 161 8.57 19.12 -9.09
C LYS A 161 7.73 17.86 -9.17
N VAL A 162 8.17 16.85 -9.91
CA VAL A 162 7.53 15.52 -9.93
C VAL A 162 7.54 14.91 -8.52
N LEU A 163 8.68 14.92 -7.82
CA LEU A 163 8.72 14.44 -6.43
C LEU A 163 7.77 15.23 -5.54
N LEU A 164 7.70 16.55 -5.68
CA LEU A 164 6.81 17.39 -4.88
C LEU A 164 5.33 17.12 -5.17
N HIS A 165 4.98 16.85 -6.42
CA HIS A 165 3.65 16.46 -6.85
C HIS A 165 3.20 15.16 -6.14
N GLU A 166 4.02 14.10 -6.28
CA GLU A 166 3.78 12.82 -5.58
C GLU A 166 3.83 12.95 -4.06
N TRP A 167 4.72 13.78 -3.53
CA TRP A 167 4.78 14.05 -2.10
C TRP A 167 3.51 14.74 -1.58
N ALA A 168 2.88 15.60 -2.37
CA ALA A 168 1.64 16.26 -1.98
C ALA A 168 0.49 15.25 -1.87
N HIS A 169 0.38 14.30 -2.81
CA HIS A 169 -0.52 13.15 -2.71
C HIS A 169 -0.23 12.34 -1.43
N LEU A 170 1.04 11.97 -1.22
CA LEU A 170 1.43 11.11 -0.11
C LEU A 170 1.19 11.76 1.25
N ARG A 171 1.66 13.00 1.45
CA ARG A 171 1.75 13.59 2.79
C ARG A 171 0.50 14.40 3.16
N TRP A 172 -0.13 15.04 2.20
CA TRP A 172 -1.22 15.99 2.47
C TRP A 172 -2.58 15.55 1.93
N GLY A 173 -2.64 14.42 1.20
CA GLY A 173 -3.91 13.88 0.73
C GLY A 173 -4.62 14.78 -0.27
N VAL A 174 -3.87 15.47 -1.13
CA VAL A 174 -4.43 16.27 -2.23
C VAL A 174 -4.48 15.42 -3.50
N PHE A 175 -5.13 15.92 -4.55
CA PHE A 175 -5.34 15.18 -5.79
C PHE A 175 -5.03 16.09 -6.97
N ASP A 176 -5.05 15.50 -8.16
CA ASP A 176 -4.79 16.20 -9.41
C ASP A 176 -5.88 17.19 -9.77
N GLU A 177 -5.45 18.32 -10.32
CA GLU A 177 -6.29 19.40 -10.81
C GLU A 177 -6.41 19.38 -12.35
N TYR A 178 -5.69 18.48 -13.03
CA TYR A 178 -5.83 18.21 -14.46
C TYR A 178 -6.83 17.08 -14.73
N PRO A 179 -7.41 17.00 -15.94
CA PRO A 179 -8.33 15.91 -16.30
C PRO A 179 -7.59 14.57 -16.41
N ASN A 180 -8.13 13.57 -15.73
CA ASN A 180 -7.75 12.16 -15.79
C ASN A 180 -8.91 11.32 -16.35
N PRO A 181 -8.74 10.67 -17.52
CA PRO A 181 -9.74 9.77 -18.10
C PRO A 181 -10.12 8.60 -17.18
N MET A 182 -9.20 8.11 -16.34
CA MET A 182 -9.48 7.03 -15.40
C MET A 182 -10.45 7.45 -14.29
N ASP A 183 -10.48 8.75 -13.96
CA ASP A 183 -11.38 9.33 -12.97
C ASP A 183 -12.68 9.87 -13.60
N PHE A 184 -12.91 9.62 -14.89
CA PHE A 184 -14.03 10.15 -15.67
C PHE A 184 -14.18 11.67 -15.59
N THR A 185 -13.05 12.37 -15.48
CA THR A 185 -13.02 13.84 -15.44
C THR A 185 -12.88 14.40 -16.84
N GLU A 186 -13.74 15.36 -17.17
CA GLU A 186 -13.82 15.95 -18.51
C GLU A 186 -12.72 17.02 -18.69
N PRO A 187 -12.06 17.10 -19.85
CA PRO A 187 -11.04 18.12 -20.11
C PRO A 187 -11.61 19.54 -20.24
N PHE A 188 -12.91 19.67 -20.52
CA PHE A 188 -13.60 20.95 -20.62
C PHE A 188 -14.96 20.90 -19.91
N TYR A 189 -15.37 22.04 -19.37
CA TYR A 189 -16.65 22.18 -18.68
C TYR A 189 -17.31 23.52 -18.98
N VAL A 190 -18.62 23.61 -18.72
CA VAL A 190 -19.37 24.87 -18.83
C VAL A 190 -19.58 25.40 -17.43
N ALA A 191 -19.05 26.60 -17.15
CA ALA A 191 -19.19 27.25 -15.85
C ALA A 191 -20.48 28.10 -15.78
N ASP A 192 -20.69 28.77 -14.64
CA ASP A 192 -21.88 29.61 -14.38
C ASP A 192 -22.00 30.81 -15.35
N ASP A 193 -20.91 31.23 -15.98
CA ASP A 193 -20.89 32.27 -17.02
C ASP A 193 -21.37 31.77 -18.39
N LEU A 194 -21.77 30.49 -18.47
CA LEU A 194 -22.21 29.80 -19.68
C LEU A 194 -21.13 29.75 -20.77
N GLN A 195 -19.85 29.91 -20.40
CA GLN A 195 -18.71 29.73 -21.30
C GLN A 195 -18.05 28.38 -21.06
N VAL A 196 -17.30 27.91 -22.06
CA VAL A 196 -16.48 26.71 -21.95
C VAL A 196 -15.13 27.06 -21.37
N HIS A 197 -14.74 26.32 -20.35
CA HIS A 197 -13.50 26.48 -19.60
C HIS A 197 -12.69 25.18 -19.66
N VAL A 198 -11.37 25.30 -19.51
CA VAL A 198 -10.45 24.17 -19.44
C VAL A 198 -10.44 23.65 -18.01
N THR A 199 -10.55 22.34 -17.83
CA THR A 199 -10.46 21.75 -16.50
C THR A 199 -9.05 21.95 -15.94
N GLY A 200 -8.96 22.69 -14.84
CA GLY A 200 -7.70 23.11 -14.24
C GLY A 200 -7.91 23.87 -12.93
N CYS A 201 -6.80 24.22 -12.29
CA CYS A 201 -6.80 25.14 -11.13
C CYS A 201 -7.32 26.54 -11.48
N THR A 202 -7.04 27.05 -12.68
CA THR A 202 -7.39 28.42 -13.08
C THR A 202 -7.54 28.52 -14.60
N ASP A 203 -8.40 29.43 -15.04
CA ASP A 203 -8.64 29.73 -16.46
C ASP A 203 -7.70 30.82 -17.00
N GLU A 204 -6.78 31.34 -16.17
CA GLU A 204 -5.81 32.37 -16.59
C GLU A 204 -4.63 31.82 -17.41
N VAL A 205 -4.52 30.49 -17.56
CA VAL A 205 -3.43 29.84 -18.31
C VAL A 205 -3.55 30.11 -19.80
N SER A 206 -2.53 30.76 -20.36
CA SER A 206 -2.45 30.96 -21.80
C SER A 206 -2.03 29.67 -22.51
N GLY A 207 -2.64 29.36 -23.64
CA GLY A 207 -2.33 28.14 -24.38
C GLY A 207 -3.13 28.04 -25.67
N TRP A 208 -3.16 26.84 -26.24
CA TRP A 208 -3.89 26.55 -27.46
C TRP A 208 -4.62 25.21 -27.35
N LEU A 209 -5.74 25.14 -28.06
CA LEU A 209 -6.53 23.93 -28.25
C LEU A 209 -6.09 23.24 -29.54
N ARG A 210 -5.59 22.00 -29.43
CA ARG A 210 -5.17 21.19 -30.58
C ARG A 210 -5.58 19.73 -30.38
N THR A 211 -5.77 19.02 -31.48
CA THR A 211 -5.88 17.56 -31.45
C THR A 211 -4.51 16.93 -31.20
N GLU A 212 -4.46 15.63 -30.88
CA GLU A 212 -3.19 14.89 -30.75
C GLU A 212 -2.32 14.95 -32.01
N THR A 213 -2.93 15.10 -33.20
CA THR A 213 -2.24 15.24 -34.49
C THR A 213 -1.76 16.68 -34.76
N GLY A 214 -2.09 17.64 -33.89
CA GLY A 214 -1.71 19.04 -33.99
C GLY A 214 -2.65 19.91 -34.83
N GLU A 215 -3.82 19.40 -35.21
CA GLU A 215 -4.84 20.15 -35.95
C GLU A 215 -5.59 21.13 -35.03
N GLU A 216 -6.22 22.15 -35.62
CA GLU A 216 -7.04 23.10 -34.83
C GLU A 216 -8.30 22.41 -34.35
N CYS A 217 -8.63 22.56 -33.07
CA CYS A 217 -9.89 22.05 -32.56
C CYS A 217 -11.06 22.81 -33.16
N HIS A 218 -12.14 22.08 -33.45
CA HIS A 218 -13.44 22.67 -33.76
C HIS A 218 -14.36 22.59 -32.54
N ALA A 219 -15.40 23.40 -32.57
CA ALA A 219 -16.44 23.42 -31.55
C ALA A 219 -17.75 22.92 -32.16
N ASP A 220 -18.50 22.13 -31.39
CA ASP A 220 -19.81 21.65 -31.76
C ASP A 220 -20.87 22.78 -31.74
N ALA A 221 -22.12 22.43 -32.04
CA ALA A 221 -23.23 23.40 -32.05
C ALA A 221 -23.51 24.03 -30.66
N THR A 222 -22.98 23.46 -29.58
CA THR A 222 -23.08 23.97 -28.20
C THR A 222 -21.87 24.82 -27.79
N GLY A 223 -20.85 24.92 -28.65
CA GLY A 223 -19.60 25.63 -28.38
C GLY A 223 -18.56 24.79 -27.63
N ARG A 224 -18.82 23.50 -27.39
CA ARG A 224 -17.86 22.59 -26.74
C ARG A 224 -16.82 22.10 -27.76
N PRO A 225 -15.53 22.04 -27.39
CA PRO A 225 -14.51 21.41 -28.21
C PRO A 225 -14.86 19.96 -28.55
N ASP A 226 -14.41 19.51 -29.71
CA ASP A 226 -14.47 18.10 -30.10
C ASP A 226 -13.78 17.19 -29.06
N TYR A 227 -14.18 15.91 -29.02
CA TYR A 227 -13.75 14.96 -27.98
C TYR A 227 -12.24 14.66 -28.00
N ASP A 228 -11.58 14.85 -29.13
CA ASP A 228 -10.13 14.65 -29.34
C ASP A 228 -9.33 15.94 -29.14
N CYS A 229 -9.98 17.01 -28.68
CA CYS A 229 -9.33 18.28 -28.41
C CYS A 229 -8.62 18.26 -27.05
N HIS A 230 -7.38 18.75 -27.02
CA HIS A 230 -6.60 18.91 -25.80
C HIS A 230 -6.08 20.34 -25.64
N PHE A 231 -5.98 20.78 -24.39
CA PHE A 231 -5.35 22.04 -24.06
C PHE A 231 -3.84 21.84 -23.86
N TYR A 232 -3.06 22.66 -24.55
CA TYR A 232 -1.61 22.72 -24.41
C TYR A 232 -1.22 24.12 -23.92
N ALA A 233 -0.58 24.18 -22.76
CA ALA A 233 -0.13 25.44 -22.17
C ALA A 233 1.07 26.03 -22.94
N ASP A 234 1.13 27.36 -23.04
CA ASP A 234 2.32 28.05 -23.57
C ASP A 234 3.46 27.99 -22.53
N ASP A 235 4.63 27.48 -22.91
CA ASP A 235 5.80 27.40 -22.03
C ASP A 235 6.26 28.76 -21.48
N ARG A 236 5.84 29.87 -22.11
CA ARG A 236 6.15 31.25 -21.68
C ARG A 236 5.17 31.80 -20.64
N ASN A 237 4.22 31.00 -20.16
CA ASN A 237 3.33 31.39 -19.08
C ASN A 237 4.12 31.88 -17.86
N THR A 238 3.62 32.94 -17.22
CA THR A 238 4.20 33.49 -15.98
C THR A 238 3.45 33.07 -14.73
N ILE A 239 2.49 32.15 -14.87
CA ILE A 239 1.66 31.67 -13.77
C ILE A 239 2.51 30.80 -12.84
N ARG A 240 2.30 30.98 -11.53
CA ARG A 240 3.05 30.27 -10.50
C ARG A 240 2.35 29.02 -9.96
N GLY A 241 1.04 28.89 -10.11
CA GLY A 241 0.27 27.69 -9.75
C GLY A 241 -0.35 27.00 -10.96
N SER A 242 -0.68 25.71 -10.93
CA SER A 242 -0.62 24.79 -9.79
C SER A 242 0.31 23.63 -10.05
N LEU A 243 1.11 23.29 -9.03
CA LEU A 243 1.90 22.06 -8.97
C LEU A 243 1.05 20.77 -9.02
N MET A 244 -0.28 20.84 -8.90
CA MET A 244 -1.19 19.70 -9.13
C MET A 244 -1.87 19.73 -10.51
N ASN A 245 -1.51 20.67 -11.38
CA ASN A 245 -2.06 20.78 -12.75
C ASN A 245 -0.94 20.76 -13.80
N LEU A 246 -0.14 21.83 -13.86
CA LEU A 246 0.86 22.07 -14.92
C LEU A 246 2.26 22.15 -14.33
N TYR A 247 2.61 21.21 -13.44
CA TYR A 247 3.87 21.22 -12.70
C TYR A 247 5.11 21.17 -13.60
N TYR A 248 4.98 20.67 -14.83
CA TYR A 248 6.05 20.64 -15.83
C TYR A 248 6.47 22.04 -16.32
N LEU A 249 5.58 23.05 -16.24
CA LEU A 249 5.91 24.41 -16.65
C LEU A 249 6.97 25.03 -15.74
N GLN A 250 7.97 25.70 -16.31
CA GLN A 250 9.09 26.24 -15.55
C GLN A 250 8.65 27.25 -14.48
N SER A 251 7.68 28.11 -14.81
CA SER A 251 7.14 29.17 -13.94
C SER A 251 6.31 28.68 -12.76
N VAL A 252 5.76 27.46 -12.83
CA VAL A 252 4.91 26.90 -11.78
C VAL A 252 5.75 26.44 -10.60
N ASP A 253 5.66 27.13 -9.47
CA ASP A 253 6.41 26.83 -8.25
C ASP A 253 5.57 26.99 -6.97
N LYS A 254 4.24 27.06 -7.11
CA LYS A 254 3.25 27.14 -6.04
C LYS A 254 2.10 26.16 -6.28
N PHE A 255 1.40 25.83 -5.22
CA PHE A 255 0.10 25.15 -5.28
C PHE A 255 -1.01 26.13 -5.61
N CYS A 256 -2.12 25.63 -6.16
CA CYS A 256 -3.31 26.44 -6.39
C CYS A 256 -3.84 27.03 -5.07
N ASP A 257 -4.00 28.34 -5.04
CA ASP A 257 -4.59 29.07 -3.92
C ASP A 257 -5.80 29.89 -4.40
N ASN A 258 -6.44 30.61 -3.49
CA ASN A 258 -7.54 31.52 -3.82
C ASN A 258 -7.07 32.98 -3.96
N SER A 259 -5.78 33.27 -3.79
CA SER A 259 -5.28 34.64 -3.58
C SER A 259 -4.33 35.13 -4.67
N SER A 260 -3.42 34.26 -5.11
CA SER A 260 -2.42 34.56 -6.12
C SER A 260 -2.99 34.39 -7.52
N ILE A 261 -3.89 33.43 -7.69
CA ILE A 261 -4.69 33.17 -8.91
C ILE A 261 -6.13 32.83 -8.52
N PRO A 262 -7.14 33.11 -9.36
CA PRO A 262 -8.51 32.68 -9.10
C PRO A 262 -8.63 31.15 -9.24
N HIS A 263 -8.99 30.46 -8.15
CA HIS A 263 -9.26 29.02 -8.15
C HIS A 263 -10.58 28.71 -8.85
N SER A 264 -10.54 27.85 -9.86
CA SER A 264 -11.70 27.36 -10.60
C SER A 264 -12.39 26.24 -9.82
N LYS A 265 -13.13 26.63 -8.79
CA LYS A 265 -13.85 25.72 -7.86
C LYS A 265 -14.83 24.74 -8.54
N MET A 266 -15.34 25.09 -9.71
CA MET A 266 -16.30 24.28 -10.46
C MET A 266 -15.64 23.36 -11.49
N ALA A 267 -14.33 23.45 -11.68
CA ALA A 267 -13.62 22.58 -12.62
C ALA A 267 -13.79 21.12 -12.17
N PRO A 268 -14.23 20.21 -13.06
CA PRO A 268 -14.52 18.82 -12.73
C PRO A 268 -13.25 17.98 -12.65
N ASN A 269 -12.25 18.40 -11.86
CA ASN A 269 -11.03 17.63 -11.60
C ASN A 269 -11.16 16.81 -10.30
N THR A 270 -10.28 15.82 -10.15
CA THR A 270 -10.29 14.88 -9.02
C THR A 270 -10.16 15.63 -7.68
N HIS A 271 -9.32 16.67 -7.60
CA HIS A 271 -9.20 17.47 -6.38
C HIS A 271 -10.50 18.14 -5.95
N ASN A 272 -11.15 18.88 -6.84
CA ASN A 272 -12.40 19.56 -6.51
C ASN A 272 -13.51 18.56 -6.14
N LEU A 273 -13.56 17.42 -6.82
CA LEU A 273 -14.53 16.35 -6.52
C LEU A 273 -14.33 15.77 -5.12
N GLN A 274 -13.08 15.48 -4.73
CA GLN A 274 -12.76 14.86 -3.45
C GLN A 274 -12.69 15.87 -2.28
N CYS A 275 -12.33 17.12 -2.55
CA CYS A 275 -12.09 18.17 -1.55
C CYS A 275 -13.17 19.26 -1.51
N GLU A 276 -14.38 18.97 -1.99
CA GLU A 276 -15.53 19.91 -1.97
C GLU A 276 -15.23 21.27 -2.65
N GLY A 277 -14.38 21.25 -3.67
CA GLY A 277 -13.95 22.41 -4.43
C GLY A 277 -13.04 23.39 -3.66
N ARG A 278 -12.40 22.95 -2.57
CA ARG A 278 -11.30 23.70 -1.94
C ARG A 278 -10.10 23.73 -2.88
N SER A 279 -9.26 24.76 -2.74
CA SER A 279 -7.99 24.79 -3.48
C SER A 279 -6.97 23.89 -2.78
N VAL A 280 -6.00 23.39 -3.55
CA VAL A 280 -4.93 22.51 -3.03
C VAL A 280 -4.20 23.16 -1.84
N TRP A 281 -3.84 24.44 -1.94
CA TRP A 281 -3.16 25.14 -0.86
C TRP A 281 -4.02 25.29 0.40
N GLU A 282 -5.35 25.38 0.28
CA GLU A 282 -6.25 25.44 1.44
C GLU A 282 -6.13 24.15 2.25
N VAL A 283 -6.22 22.99 1.60
CA VAL A 283 -6.07 21.67 2.22
C VAL A 283 -4.69 21.52 2.86
N ILE A 284 -3.63 21.85 2.12
CA ILE A 284 -2.24 21.80 2.62
C ILE A 284 -2.05 22.70 3.84
N SER A 285 -2.63 23.91 3.83
CA SER A 285 -2.47 24.89 4.91
C SER A 285 -3.11 24.44 6.24
N TRP A 286 -4.08 23.54 6.18
CA TRP A 286 -4.73 22.96 7.35
C TRP A 286 -4.01 21.74 7.89
N HIS A 287 -3.15 21.12 7.07
CA HIS A 287 -2.34 20.01 7.53
C HIS A 287 -1.45 20.44 8.71
N SER A 288 -1.34 19.57 9.70
CA SER A 288 -0.65 19.87 10.95
C SER A 288 0.81 20.29 10.74
N ASP A 289 1.49 19.72 9.74
CA ASP A 289 2.87 20.10 9.38
C ASP A 289 3.00 21.59 9.06
N ILE A 290 2.05 22.14 8.30
CA ILE A 290 2.08 23.53 7.83
C ILE A 290 1.52 24.47 8.90
N ALA A 291 0.38 24.11 9.50
CA ALA A 291 -0.26 24.93 10.52
C ALA A 291 0.66 25.14 11.74
N ASN A 292 1.33 24.08 12.21
CA ASN A 292 2.25 24.17 13.34
C ASN A 292 3.47 25.01 13.00
N GLN A 293 4.02 24.87 11.80
CA GLN A 293 5.21 25.60 11.41
C GLN A 293 4.94 27.08 11.17
N LYS A 294 3.80 27.43 10.58
CA LYS A 294 3.36 28.82 10.45
C LYS A 294 3.26 29.51 11.82
N ASN A 295 2.72 28.82 12.82
CA ASN A 295 2.63 29.34 14.19
C ASN A 295 4.01 29.56 14.82
N ARG A 296 4.99 28.71 14.52
CA ARG A 296 6.39 28.89 14.95
C ARG A 296 7.08 30.05 14.22
N SER A 297 6.97 30.14 12.90
CA SER A 297 7.60 31.20 12.11
C SER A 297 7.06 32.60 12.44
N LEU A 298 5.79 32.73 12.86
CA LEU A 298 5.23 34.00 13.35
C LEU A 298 5.92 34.53 14.63
N SER A 299 6.69 33.69 15.33
CA SER A 299 7.50 34.10 16.49
C SER A 299 8.92 34.56 16.13
N THR A 300 9.35 34.38 14.88
CA THR A 300 10.65 34.82 14.35
C THR A 300 10.44 35.84 13.23
N VAL A 301 10.35 37.12 13.59
CA VAL A 301 10.27 38.22 12.62
C VAL A 301 11.65 38.44 11.99
N ASP A 302 11.63 38.80 10.69
CA ASP A 302 12.62 39.60 9.97
C ASP A 302 13.51 38.88 8.93
N SER A 303 12.93 38.45 7.81
CA SER A 303 13.61 38.60 6.50
C SER A 303 12.60 38.73 5.36
N GLN A 304 12.82 39.68 4.44
CA GLN A 304 11.99 39.89 3.24
C GLN A 304 12.35 38.95 2.08
N SER A 305 13.36 38.09 2.25
CA SER A 305 13.83 37.14 1.24
C SER A 305 13.80 35.72 1.77
N LEU A 306 13.23 34.82 0.98
CA LEU A 306 13.21 33.39 1.27
C LEU A 306 14.67 32.89 1.45
N PRO A 307 15.03 32.30 2.60
CA PRO A 307 16.36 31.73 2.77
C PRO A 307 16.58 30.57 1.78
N PRO A 308 17.83 30.25 1.41
CA PRO A 308 18.10 29.09 0.59
C PRO A 308 17.62 27.80 1.30
N PRO A 309 17.16 26.78 0.56
CA PRO A 309 16.71 25.54 1.16
C PRO A 309 17.85 24.89 1.95
N PRO A 310 17.58 24.38 3.17
CA PRO A 310 18.59 23.66 3.94
C PRO A 310 19.10 22.41 3.22
N GLN A 311 20.31 21.97 3.59
CA GLN A 311 20.93 20.80 2.99
C GLN A 311 20.22 19.51 3.43
N VAL A 312 20.01 18.59 2.48
CA VAL A 312 19.48 17.24 2.73
C VAL A 312 20.59 16.30 3.20
N MET A 313 20.37 15.63 4.32
CA MET A 313 21.25 14.59 4.86
C MET A 313 20.80 13.21 4.37
N PHE A 314 21.77 12.35 4.05
CA PHE A 314 21.53 10.99 3.56
C PHE A 314 22.18 9.96 4.48
N SER A 315 21.42 8.94 4.86
CA SER A 315 21.90 7.73 5.50
C SER A 315 21.63 6.52 4.60
N TYR A 316 22.44 5.47 4.74
CA TYR A 316 22.33 4.27 3.92
C TYR A 316 22.24 3.06 4.82
N LEU A 317 21.17 2.30 4.60
CA LEU A 317 20.90 1.07 5.31
C LEU A 317 20.83 -0.07 4.30
N GLN A 318 21.25 -1.25 4.71
CA GLN A 318 21.12 -2.46 3.90
C GLN A 318 20.21 -3.45 4.61
N GLU A 319 19.23 -3.99 3.89
CA GLU A 319 18.43 -5.11 4.39
C GLU A 319 19.33 -6.32 4.63
N SER A 320 19.05 -7.08 5.70
CA SER A 320 19.73 -8.35 5.91
C SER A 320 18.94 -9.50 5.28
N ASP A 321 19.62 -10.57 4.88
CA ASP A 321 19.00 -11.85 4.48
C ASP A 321 18.03 -12.41 5.55
N GLU A 322 18.15 -11.94 6.81
CA GLU A 322 17.28 -12.35 7.93
C GLU A 322 15.95 -11.57 7.99
N ASN A 323 15.71 -10.62 7.08
CA ASN A 323 14.49 -9.79 7.03
C ASN A 323 13.33 -10.45 6.26
N LEU A 324 13.37 -11.75 5.98
CA LEU A 324 12.19 -12.46 5.46
C LEU A 324 11.01 -12.33 6.44
N PRO A 325 9.75 -12.30 5.96
CA PRO A 325 8.58 -12.18 6.82
C PRO A 325 8.61 -13.17 7.98
N ASN A 326 8.43 -12.65 9.20
CA ASN A 326 8.27 -13.43 10.41
C ASN A 326 6.85 -13.17 10.91
N PHE A 327 5.94 -14.10 10.68
CA PHE A 327 4.53 -13.82 10.94
C PHE A 327 3.77 -15.02 11.52
N PHE A 328 2.66 -14.70 12.19
CA PHE A 328 1.71 -15.67 12.70
C PHE A 328 0.36 -15.39 12.05
N LEU A 329 -0.23 -16.39 11.41
CA LEU A 329 -1.64 -16.34 11.01
C LEU A 329 -2.48 -16.64 12.24
N LEU A 330 -3.32 -15.70 12.66
CA LEU A 330 -4.28 -15.88 13.74
C LEU A 330 -5.69 -15.80 13.15
N LEU A 331 -6.38 -16.94 13.10
CA LEU A 331 -7.55 -17.15 12.24
C LEU A 331 -8.82 -17.35 13.06
N ASP A 332 -9.82 -16.53 12.82
CA ASP A 332 -11.12 -16.66 13.44
C ASP A 332 -11.89 -17.87 12.88
N ILE A 333 -12.32 -18.75 13.77
CA ILE A 333 -13.15 -19.92 13.46
C ILE A 333 -14.44 -19.92 14.29
N SER A 334 -14.88 -18.75 14.76
CA SER A 334 -16.11 -18.58 15.53
C SER A 334 -17.39 -18.82 14.72
N GLY A 335 -18.54 -18.87 15.40
CA GLY A 335 -19.82 -19.19 14.78
C GLY A 335 -20.23 -18.24 13.64
N SER A 336 -19.81 -16.98 13.72
CA SER A 336 -20.11 -15.94 12.72
C SER A 336 -19.32 -16.10 11.42
N MET A 337 -18.24 -16.90 11.44
CA MET A 337 -17.44 -17.23 10.26
C MET A 337 -18.10 -18.25 9.31
N ASP A 338 -19.29 -18.78 9.62
CA ASP A 338 -20.03 -19.74 8.77
C ASP A 338 -20.09 -19.30 7.30
N ALA A 339 -20.43 -18.03 7.06
CA ALA A 339 -20.54 -17.49 5.70
C ALA A 339 -19.19 -17.20 5.02
N PHE A 340 -18.09 -17.23 5.76
CA PHE A 340 -16.78 -16.76 5.30
C PHE A 340 -15.67 -17.82 5.32
N ILE A 341 -15.88 -18.95 6.04
CA ILE A 341 -14.83 -19.94 6.30
C ILE A 341 -14.26 -20.54 5.01
N ASP A 342 -15.11 -20.87 4.05
CA ASP A 342 -14.68 -21.47 2.78
C ASP A 342 -13.83 -20.50 1.97
N ASN A 343 -14.29 -19.25 1.88
CA ASN A 343 -13.56 -18.18 1.19
C ASN A 343 -12.22 -17.91 1.87
N MET A 344 -12.20 -17.81 3.20
CA MET A 344 -10.97 -17.64 3.97
C MET A 344 -10.02 -18.81 3.75
N HIS A 345 -10.50 -20.06 3.80
CA HIS A 345 -9.68 -21.25 3.63
C HIS A 345 -9.00 -21.28 2.25
N GLN A 346 -9.79 -21.12 1.17
CA GLN A 346 -9.27 -21.14 -0.20
C GLN A 346 -8.17 -20.10 -0.41
N LEU A 347 -8.37 -18.89 0.11
CA LEU A 347 -7.44 -17.78 -0.08
C LEU A 347 -6.17 -17.97 0.75
N LEU A 348 -6.28 -18.44 1.99
CA LEU A 348 -5.11 -18.72 2.81
C LEU A 348 -4.27 -19.87 2.25
N VAL A 349 -4.90 -20.91 1.69
CA VAL A 349 -4.17 -22.01 1.03
C VAL A 349 -3.35 -21.48 -0.12
N ARG A 350 -3.95 -20.66 -0.99
CA ARG A 350 -3.26 -20.01 -2.10
C ARG A 350 -2.12 -19.12 -1.59
N PHE A 351 -2.39 -18.26 -0.61
CA PHE A 351 -1.40 -17.37 -0.02
C PHE A 351 -0.17 -18.12 0.51
N VAL A 352 -0.37 -19.19 1.28
CA VAL A 352 0.73 -19.99 1.84
C VAL A 352 1.52 -20.72 0.74
N ARG A 353 0.84 -21.24 -0.28
CA ARG A 353 1.50 -21.95 -1.40
C ARG A 353 2.28 -20.99 -2.30
N ASP A 354 1.70 -19.83 -2.58
CA ASP A 354 2.09 -19.06 -3.76
C ASP A 354 2.83 -17.78 -3.41
N LEU A 355 2.49 -17.16 -2.27
CA LEU A 355 2.87 -15.79 -1.96
C LEU A 355 3.88 -15.71 -0.82
N VAL A 356 3.88 -16.66 0.11
CA VAL A 356 4.83 -16.68 1.23
C VAL A 356 6.25 -16.97 0.69
N PRO A 357 7.21 -16.04 0.83
CA PRO A 357 8.57 -16.24 0.33
C PRO A 357 9.24 -17.45 1.00
N ALA A 358 9.92 -18.27 0.21
CA ALA A 358 10.70 -19.38 0.76
C ALA A 358 11.74 -18.84 1.75
N GLY A 359 11.76 -19.41 2.95
CA GLY A 359 12.62 -19.05 4.06
C GLY A 359 12.01 -18.13 5.11
N SER A 360 10.80 -17.62 4.90
CA SER A 360 10.00 -16.89 5.91
C SER A 360 9.71 -17.75 7.13
N MET A 361 9.60 -17.16 8.32
CA MET A 361 9.08 -17.86 9.50
C MET A 361 7.57 -17.67 9.59
N MET A 362 6.84 -18.78 9.70
CA MET A 362 5.38 -18.77 9.77
C MET A 362 4.87 -19.73 10.85
N GLY A 363 3.85 -19.31 11.58
CA GLY A 363 3.01 -20.16 12.44
C GLY A 363 1.54 -19.95 12.13
N VAL A 364 0.70 -20.92 12.48
CA VAL A 364 -0.76 -20.84 12.28
C VAL A 364 -1.45 -21.18 13.59
N ALA A 365 -2.34 -20.29 14.03
CA ALA A 365 -3.27 -20.53 15.10
C ALA A 365 -4.67 -20.11 14.69
N SER A 366 -5.68 -20.80 15.21
CA SER A 366 -7.09 -20.48 15.02
C SER A 366 -7.77 -20.28 16.37
N PHE A 367 -8.80 -19.45 16.46
CA PHE A 367 -9.48 -19.17 17.72
C PHE A 367 -11.01 -19.10 17.62
N SER A 368 -11.68 -19.43 18.72
CA SER A 368 -13.07 -19.03 18.99
C SER A 368 -13.19 -18.60 20.45
N ASP A 369 -13.57 -19.49 21.36
CA ASP A 369 -13.52 -19.31 22.82
C ASP A 369 -12.16 -19.75 23.42
N ILE A 370 -11.42 -20.60 22.70
CA ILE A 370 -10.05 -21.01 22.98
C ILE A 370 -9.16 -20.90 21.72
N THR A 371 -7.85 -20.96 21.91
CA THR A 371 -6.85 -20.95 20.83
C THR A 371 -6.39 -22.37 20.48
N TYR A 372 -6.26 -22.66 19.19
CA TYR A 372 -5.69 -23.89 18.64
C TYR A 372 -4.44 -23.54 17.84
N PHE A 373 -3.31 -24.17 18.12
CA PHE A 373 -2.09 -24.02 17.31
C PHE A 373 -2.10 -25.07 16.20
N ASN A 374 -2.45 -24.66 14.98
CA ASN A 374 -2.60 -25.57 13.85
C ASN A 374 -1.26 -25.92 13.20
N PHE A 375 -0.30 -24.99 13.21
CA PHE A 375 1.04 -25.18 12.65
C PHE A 375 2.10 -24.54 13.51
N ASN A 376 3.20 -25.27 13.70
CA ASN A 376 4.33 -24.80 14.50
C ASN A 376 5.00 -23.60 13.83
N TYR A 377 5.43 -22.63 14.64
CA TYR A 377 6.20 -21.48 14.16
C TYR A 377 7.57 -21.94 13.65
N THR A 378 7.71 -22.07 12.34
CA THR A 378 8.91 -22.65 11.69
C THR A 378 9.21 -21.98 10.35
N LYS A 379 10.39 -22.28 9.81
CA LYS A 379 10.82 -21.77 8.50
C LYS A 379 10.05 -22.47 7.38
N ILE A 380 9.44 -21.70 6.49
CA ILE A 380 8.76 -22.22 5.29
C ILE A 380 9.79 -22.54 4.22
N THR A 381 9.70 -23.74 3.68
CA THR A 381 10.56 -24.30 2.65
C THR A 381 9.67 -25.08 1.68
N GLU A 382 10.16 -25.34 0.47
CA GLU A 382 9.41 -26.16 -0.49
C GLU A 382 9.06 -27.55 0.05
N ALA A 383 9.79 -28.07 1.04
CA ALA A 383 9.53 -29.37 1.65
C ALA A 383 8.37 -29.40 2.65
N ASN A 384 8.07 -28.29 3.32
CA ASN A 384 7.02 -28.22 4.37
C ASN A 384 5.88 -27.25 4.03
N ARG A 385 5.96 -26.56 2.89
CA ARG A 385 4.95 -25.61 2.42
C ARG A 385 3.57 -26.25 2.28
N GLU A 386 3.51 -27.48 1.79
CA GLU A 386 2.23 -28.19 1.68
C GLU A 386 1.66 -28.61 3.04
N GLU A 387 2.52 -29.00 3.99
CA GLU A 387 2.08 -29.28 5.36
C GLU A 387 1.47 -28.02 6.01
N ALA A 388 2.12 -26.87 5.80
CA ALA A 388 1.63 -25.58 6.25
C ALA A 388 0.27 -25.22 5.63
N ALA A 389 0.09 -25.41 4.32
CA ALA A 389 -1.20 -25.17 3.67
C ALA A 389 -2.31 -26.10 4.21
N HIS A 390 -1.99 -27.37 4.46
CA HIS A 390 -2.94 -28.33 5.03
C HIS A 390 -3.36 -28.05 6.47
N SER A 391 -2.53 -27.33 7.23
CA SER A 391 -2.81 -26.98 8.62
C SER A 391 -3.89 -25.91 8.78
N LEU A 392 -4.21 -25.17 7.70
CA LEU A 392 -5.16 -24.07 7.76
C LEU A 392 -6.57 -24.57 8.13
N PRO A 393 -7.30 -23.86 9.00
CA PRO A 393 -8.64 -24.25 9.42
C PRO A 393 -9.59 -24.32 8.21
N LYS A 394 -10.38 -25.40 8.19
CA LYS A 394 -11.38 -25.68 7.15
C LYS A 394 -12.81 -25.49 7.62
N CYS A 395 -13.00 -25.45 8.94
CA CYS A 395 -14.32 -25.42 9.56
C CYS A 395 -14.34 -24.35 10.64
N TYR A 396 -15.53 -23.79 10.85
CA TYR A 396 -15.84 -22.97 12.01
C TYR A 396 -16.44 -23.82 13.14
N ILE A 397 -16.58 -23.24 14.33
CA ILE A 397 -17.22 -23.85 15.49
C ILE A 397 -18.66 -23.31 15.58
N PRO A 398 -19.69 -24.14 15.32
CA PRO A 398 -21.08 -23.70 15.41
C PRO A 398 -21.41 -23.17 16.81
N SER A 399 -22.01 -21.98 16.87
CA SER A 399 -22.29 -21.26 18.13
C SER A 399 -21.03 -20.94 18.97
N GLY A 400 -19.83 -21.03 18.39
CA GLY A 400 -18.60 -20.59 19.03
C GLY A 400 -18.61 -19.07 19.18
N THR A 401 -18.17 -18.58 20.35
CA THR A 401 -17.99 -17.14 20.56
C THR A 401 -16.70 -16.66 19.92
N THR A 402 -16.59 -15.35 19.76
CA THR A 402 -15.46 -14.69 19.10
C THR A 402 -14.60 -14.02 20.15
N SER A 403 -13.41 -14.57 20.42
CA SER A 403 -12.46 -14.04 21.40
C SER A 403 -11.10 -13.76 20.77
N PRO A 404 -10.93 -12.68 19.98
CA PRO A 404 -9.61 -12.33 19.45
C PRO A 404 -8.57 -12.13 20.55
N GLY A 405 -9.00 -11.67 21.73
CA GLY A 405 -8.13 -11.48 22.87
C GLY A 405 -7.53 -12.76 23.46
N ILE A 406 -8.21 -13.91 23.41
CA ILE A 406 -7.59 -15.19 23.83
C ILE A 406 -6.51 -15.61 22.83
N GLY A 407 -6.80 -15.51 21.53
CA GLY A 407 -5.87 -15.82 20.46
C GLY A 407 -4.59 -14.99 20.54
N LEU A 408 -4.75 -13.66 20.65
CA LEU A 408 -3.63 -12.74 20.78
C LEU A 408 -2.83 -12.99 22.06
N GLN A 409 -3.49 -13.26 23.18
CA GLN A 409 -2.81 -13.56 24.44
C GLN A 409 -1.95 -14.84 24.34
N ASP A 410 -2.49 -15.92 23.79
CA ASP A 410 -1.81 -17.21 23.73
C ASP A 410 -0.66 -17.20 22.72
N VAL A 411 -0.86 -16.64 21.52
CA VAL A 411 0.20 -16.48 20.53
C VAL A 411 1.31 -15.58 21.07
N THR A 412 0.95 -14.44 21.66
CA THR A 412 1.94 -13.52 22.25
C THR A 412 2.76 -14.18 23.35
N LYS A 413 2.09 -14.93 24.23
CA LYS A 413 2.75 -15.68 25.29
C LYS A 413 3.70 -16.74 24.71
N PHE A 414 3.26 -17.51 23.71
CA PHE A 414 4.09 -18.47 23.00
C PHE A 414 5.36 -17.80 22.44
N LEU A 415 5.21 -16.66 21.77
CA LEU A 415 6.33 -15.94 21.18
C LEU A 415 7.35 -15.46 22.24
N MET A 416 6.86 -14.92 23.36
CA MET A 416 7.71 -14.48 24.48
C MET A 416 8.45 -15.66 25.13
N GLU A 417 7.76 -16.76 25.42
CA GLU A 417 8.33 -17.95 26.08
C GLU A 417 9.44 -18.59 25.23
N ASN A 418 9.27 -18.59 23.91
CA ASN A 418 10.24 -19.10 22.96
C ASN A 418 11.31 -18.06 22.54
N LYS A 419 11.21 -16.82 23.03
CA LYS A 419 12.11 -15.69 22.69
C LYS A 419 12.21 -15.42 21.18
N VAL A 420 11.07 -15.51 20.50
CA VAL A 420 10.93 -15.27 19.06
C VAL A 420 9.94 -14.15 18.76
N ASN A 421 9.58 -13.35 19.75
CA ASN A 421 8.56 -12.30 19.67
C ASN A 421 8.99 -11.03 18.92
N GLU A 422 10.29 -10.76 18.81
CA GLU A 422 10.77 -9.51 18.22
C GLU A 422 10.53 -9.47 16.70
N GLY A 423 9.81 -8.43 16.25
CA GLY A 423 9.53 -8.19 14.84
C GLY A 423 8.50 -9.14 14.22
N VAL A 424 7.76 -9.90 15.03
CA VAL A 424 6.72 -10.82 14.52
C VAL A 424 5.44 -10.05 14.23
N THR A 425 4.95 -10.21 13.00
CA THR A 425 3.65 -9.70 12.57
C THR A 425 2.56 -10.75 12.81
N ILE A 426 1.54 -10.43 13.58
CA ILE A 426 0.35 -11.24 13.75
C ILE A 426 -0.68 -10.76 12.72
N VAL A 427 -0.92 -11.56 11.69
CA VAL A 427 -2.00 -11.32 10.73
C VAL A 427 -3.27 -11.91 11.30
N LEU A 428 -4.12 -11.04 11.84
CA LEU A 428 -5.38 -11.43 12.46
C LEU A 428 -6.48 -11.41 11.40
N VAL A 429 -7.06 -12.57 11.09
CA VAL A 429 -8.19 -12.66 10.15
C VAL A 429 -9.46 -12.93 10.93
N THR A 430 -10.43 -12.02 10.86
CA THR A 430 -11.68 -12.07 11.65
C THR A 430 -12.80 -11.31 10.94
N ASP A 431 -14.06 -11.59 11.26
CA ASP A 431 -15.21 -10.80 10.80
C ASP A 431 -15.49 -9.57 11.68
N GLY A 432 -14.71 -9.38 12.75
CA GLY A 432 -14.66 -8.15 13.54
C GLY A 432 -15.47 -8.16 14.83
N GLU A 433 -16.14 -9.27 15.17
CA GLU A 433 -16.88 -9.39 16.42
C GLU A 433 -15.98 -9.73 17.63
N GLU A 434 -16.23 -9.10 18.78
CA GLU A 434 -15.63 -9.50 20.05
C GLU A 434 -16.75 -9.77 21.04
N THR A 435 -17.05 -11.05 21.26
CA THR A 435 -18.20 -11.50 22.06
C THR A 435 -17.79 -12.22 23.35
N ALA A 436 -16.50 -12.51 23.52
CA ALA A 436 -15.97 -13.22 24.68
C ALA A 436 -14.71 -12.56 25.29
N HIS A 437 -14.31 -13.06 26.46
CA HIS A 437 -13.17 -12.57 27.23
C HIS A 437 -11.92 -13.45 27.04
N PRO A 438 -10.71 -12.90 27.27
CA PRO A 438 -10.43 -11.51 27.62
C PRO A 438 -10.60 -10.56 26.43
N LEU A 439 -11.04 -9.33 26.69
CA LEU A 439 -11.12 -8.32 25.62
C LEU A 439 -9.71 -7.92 25.17
N VAL A 440 -9.51 -7.65 23.87
CA VAL A 440 -8.23 -7.21 23.30
C VAL A 440 -7.68 -5.99 24.03
N LYS A 441 -8.55 -5.04 24.39
CA LYS A 441 -8.16 -3.86 25.19
C LYS A 441 -7.44 -4.21 26.50
N LYS A 442 -7.79 -5.33 27.14
CA LYS A 442 -7.18 -5.79 28.39
C LYS A 442 -5.83 -6.46 28.16
N ILE A 443 -5.63 -7.13 27.03
CA ILE A 443 -4.38 -7.84 26.69
C ILE A 443 -3.41 -7.00 25.86
N MET A 444 -3.85 -5.86 25.31
CA MET A 444 -3.01 -4.96 24.51
C MET A 444 -1.68 -4.57 25.19
N PRO A 445 -1.60 -4.29 26.50
CA PRO A 445 -0.31 -4.03 27.15
C PRO A 445 0.68 -5.20 27.03
N GLN A 446 0.19 -6.45 27.09
CA GLN A 446 1.00 -7.65 26.91
C GLN A 446 1.48 -7.79 25.47
N VAL A 447 0.63 -7.47 24.49
CA VAL A 447 1.00 -7.46 23.05
C VAL A 447 2.11 -6.45 22.79
N ILE A 448 1.97 -5.23 23.31
CA ILE A 448 2.99 -4.17 23.19
C ILE A 448 4.29 -4.59 23.88
N GLU A 449 4.23 -5.20 25.07
CA GLU A 449 5.41 -5.73 25.76
C GLU A 449 6.13 -6.81 24.95
N ALA A 450 5.39 -7.61 24.17
CA ALA A 450 5.98 -8.59 23.27
C ALA A 450 6.59 -7.97 22.01
N LYS A 451 6.39 -6.67 21.76
CA LYS A 451 6.77 -6.01 20.50
C LYS A 451 6.17 -6.71 19.27
N ALA A 452 4.99 -7.32 19.42
CA ALA A 452 4.26 -7.94 18.32
C ALA A 452 3.44 -6.88 17.57
N ILE A 453 3.44 -6.95 16.24
CA ILE A 453 2.70 -6.04 15.36
C ILE A 453 1.40 -6.71 14.97
N ILE A 454 0.25 -6.05 15.08
CA ILE A 454 -1.03 -6.62 14.66
C ILE A 454 -1.46 -6.01 13.32
N ASN A 455 -1.63 -6.86 12.31
CA ASN A 455 -2.23 -6.50 11.03
C ASN A 455 -3.58 -7.21 10.88
N PRO A 456 -4.69 -6.58 11.28
CA PRO A 456 -6.00 -7.19 11.18
C PRO A 456 -6.55 -7.10 9.76
N ILE A 457 -7.17 -8.17 9.30
CA ILE A 457 -7.93 -8.27 8.06
C ILE A 457 -9.37 -8.59 8.44
N SER A 458 -10.26 -7.66 8.15
CA SER A 458 -11.69 -7.82 8.41
C SER A 458 -12.41 -8.49 7.24
N PHE A 459 -13.22 -9.49 7.54
CA PHE A 459 -14.06 -10.22 6.60
C PHE A 459 -15.53 -9.83 6.74
N GLY A 460 -16.12 -9.31 5.66
CA GLY A 460 -17.53 -8.98 5.63
C GLY A 460 -17.85 -7.59 6.22
N PRO A 461 -19.13 -7.19 6.23
CA PRO A 461 -19.55 -5.81 6.49
C PRO A 461 -19.50 -5.39 7.97
N TYR A 462 -19.16 -6.29 8.88
CA TYR A 462 -19.25 -6.09 10.34
C TYR A 462 -17.92 -5.72 11.01
N ALA A 463 -16.98 -5.19 10.23
CA ALA A 463 -15.71 -4.69 10.75
C ALA A 463 -15.95 -3.61 11.82
N THR A 464 -15.36 -3.80 13.02
CA THR A 464 -15.44 -2.82 14.10
C THR A 464 -14.25 -1.87 14.05
N ASN A 465 -14.45 -0.60 14.44
CA ASN A 465 -13.36 0.40 14.58
C ASN A 465 -12.25 -0.03 15.56
N SER A 466 -12.44 -1.13 16.30
CA SER A 466 -11.45 -1.68 17.22
C SER A 466 -10.24 -2.25 16.48
N LEU A 467 -10.42 -2.78 15.26
CA LEU A 467 -9.32 -3.35 14.47
C LEU A 467 -8.29 -2.28 14.07
N GLU A 468 -8.75 -1.12 13.62
CA GLU A 468 -7.91 0.04 13.30
C GLU A 468 -7.11 0.53 14.53
N ASP A 469 -7.76 0.58 15.71
CA ASP A 469 -7.11 0.98 16.96
C ASP A 469 -6.02 -0.03 17.39
N TRP A 470 -6.22 -1.32 17.19
CA TRP A 470 -5.23 -2.35 17.52
C TRP A 470 -4.01 -2.28 16.60
N ALA A 471 -4.25 -2.09 15.31
CA ALA A 471 -3.19 -1.87 14.33
C ALA A 471 -2.38 -0.62 14.68
N ALA A 472 -3.06 0.52 14.88
CA ALA A 472 -2.42 1.80 15.20
C ALA A 472 -1.56 1.75 16.48
N LYS A 473 -2.00 1.02 17.52
CA LYS A 473 -1.26 0.88 18.79
C LYS A 473 -0.03 -0.01 18.71
N THR A 474 0.00 -0.93 17.74
CA THR A 474 1.10 -1.89 17.58
C THR A 474 2.00 -1.57 16.38
N GLY A 475 1.74 -0.44 15.69
CA GLY A 475 2.47 -0.03 14.49
C GLY A 475 2.10 -0.81 13.23
N GLY A 476 1.00 -1.55 13.27
CA GLY A 476 0.49 -2.32 12.13
C GLY A 476 -0.48 -1.53 11.25
N ARG A 477 -1.03 -2.20 10.23
CA ARG A 477 -2.06 -1.69 9.31
C ARG A 477 -3.29 -2.60 9.33
N SER A 478 -4.46 -1.99 9.32
CA SER A 478 -5.75 -2.68 9.21
C SER A 478 -6.21 -2.74 7.76
N PHE A 479 -6.78 -3.88 7.38
CA PHE A 479 -7.27 -4.13 6.04
C PHE A 479 -8.74 -4.59 6.06
N TYR A 480 -9.44 -4.31 4.96
CA TYR A 480 -10.84 -4.66 4.78
C TYR A 480 -11.05 -5.50 3.53
N TYR A 481 -11.72 -6.63 3.68
CA TYR A 481 -12.10 -7.51 2.57
C TYR A 481 -13.61 -7.50 2.36
N SER A 482 -14.01 -7.06 1.17
CA SER A 482 -15.37 -7.19 0.63
C SER A 482 -15.39 -8.23 -0.50
N THR A 483 -16.42 -9.07 -0.51
CA THR A 483 -16.61 -10.14 -1.49
C THR A 483 -16.77 -9.66 -2.92
N ASP A 484 -17.08 -8.37 -3.13
CA ASP A 484 -17.53 -7.85 -4.42
C ASP A 484 -16.42 -7.18 -5.23
N THR A 485 -15.29 -6.79 -4.62
CA THR A 485 -14.28 -5.93 -5.27
C THR A 485 -12.83 -6.11 -4.83
N ALA A 486 -12.54 -6.81 -3.73
CA ALA A 486 -11.21 -6.81 -3.13
C ALA A 486 -10.35 -8.02 -3.56
N ASN A 487 -9.13 -7.75 -4.05
CA ASN A 487 -8.12 -8.80 -4.26
C ASN A 487 -7.44 -9.15 -2.92
N LEU A 488 -7.97 -10.15 -2.21
CA LEU A 488 -7.46 -10.54 -0.89
C LEU A 488 -6.00 -11.00 -0.91
N ASP A 489 -5.50 -11.52 -2.03
CA ASP A 489 -4.08 -11.90 -2.15
C ASP A 489 -3.16 -10.70 -1.96
N ALA A 490 -3.56 -9.54 -2.50
CA ALA A 490 -2.86 -8.28 -2.31
C ALA A 490 -2.89 -7.85 -0.84
N ILE A 491 -4.05 -7.99 -0.20
CA ILE A 491 -4.25 -7.65 1.20
C ILE A 491 -3.40 -8.54 2.12
N LEU A 492 -3.44 -9.85 1.94
CA LEU A 492 -2.66 -10.82 2.74
C LEU A 492 -1.17 -10.64 2.54
N PHE A 493 -0.73 -10.43 1.30
CA PHE A 493 0.67 -10.14 1.01
C PHE A 493 1.10 -8.83 1.67
N HIS A 494 0.35 -7.74 1.50
CA HIS A 494 0.63 -6.46 2.15
C HIS A 494 0.65 -6.61 3.67
N ALA A 495 -0.25 -7.41 4.25
CA ALA A 495 -0.29 -7.68 5.67
C ALA A 495 0.94 -8.42 6.21
N ILE A 496 1.69 -9.19 5.41
CA ILE A 496 2.96 -9.82 5.85
C ILE A 496 4.21 -9.08 5.37
N THR A 497 4.08 -8.23 4.36
CA THR A 497 5.23 -7.57 3.73
C THR A 497 5.40 -6.11 4.09
N VAL A 498 4.49 -5.49 4.87
CA VAL A 498 4.49 -4.06 5.24
C VAL A 498 5.85 -3.39 5.05
N GLY A 499 5.96 -2.68 3.92
CA GLY A 499 7.17 -1.98 3.49
C GLY A 499 7.92 -2.65 2.34
N LYS A 500 8.02 -3.96 2.24
CA LYS A 500 8.85 -4.58 1.18
C LYS A 500 8.34 -4.27 -0.23
N PRO A 501 9.26 -4.06 -1.18
CA PRO A 501 8.97 -3.93 -2.60
C PRO A 501 8.08 -5.07 -3.11
N GLN A 502 7.20 -4.74 -4.04
CA GLN A 502 6.15 -5.62 -4.54
C GLN A 502 6.79 -6.66 -5.44
N LYS A 503 7.03 -7.87 -4.89
CA LYS A 503 7.38 -9.02 -5.73
C LYS A 503 6.29 -9.22 -6.78
N ASP A 504 6.67 -9.64 -7.99
CA ASP A 504 5.79 -10.05 -9.09
C ASP A 504 4.53 -10.74 -8.55
N GLN A 505 3.46 -9.95 -8.46
CA GLN A 505 2.26 -10.39 -7.81
C GLN A 505 1.45 -11.18 -8.83
N ILE A 506 1.20 -12.46 -8.55
CA ILE A 506 0.18 -13.22 -9.29
C ILE A 506 -1.17 -12.57 -8.97
N MET A 507 -1.62 -11.68 -9.85
CA MET A 507 -2.90 -11.02 -9.73
C MET A 507 -4.03 -11.97 -10.13
N GLN A 508 -5.04 -12.09 -9.28
CA GLN A 508 -6.27 -12.78 -9.65
C GLN A 508 -7.07 -11.89 -10.60
N VAL A 509 -6.91 -12.12 -11.90
CA VAL A 509 -7.61 -11.37 -12.96
C VAL A 509 -9.00 -11.91 -13.28
N TYR A 510 -9.29 -13.16 -12.90
CA TYR A 510 -10.56 -13.82 -13.16
C TYR A 510 -10.96 -14.73 -12.00
N ARG A 511 -12.24 -14.76 -11.66
CA ARG A 511 -12.83 -15.69 -10.70
C ARG A 511 -14.26 -15.99 -11.06
N GLU A 512 -14.62 -17.27 -11.01
CA GLU A 512 -15.98 -17.72 -11.21
C GLU A 512 -16.34 -18.85 -10.25
N TYR A 513 -17.63 -18.98 -9.94
CA TYR A 513 -18.17 -20.00 -9.05
C TYR A 513 -19.27 -20.77 -9.74
N HIS A 514 -19.15 -22.09 -9.70
CA HIS A 514 -20.15 -23.00 -10.24
C HIS A 514 -20.64 -23.98 -9.19
N LYS A 515 -21.96 -24.22 -9.18
CA LYS A 515 -22.59 -25.30 -8.42
C LYS A 515 -22.93 -26.43 -9.38
N TYR A 516 -22.48 -27.63 -9.08
CA TYR A 516 -22.62 -28.79 -9.94
C TYR A 516 -23.46 -29.89 -9.28
N TYR A 517 -24.25 -30.59 -10.09
CA TYR A 517 -24.98 -31.79 -9.68
C TYR A 517 -24.52 -33.00 -10.52
N THR A 518 -24.45 -34.20 -9.91
CA THR A 518 -23.85 -35.44 -10.44
C THR A 518 -24.37 -35.99 -11.78
N SER A 519 -25.36 -35.33 -12.39
CA SER A 519 -26.02 -35.76 -13.63
C SER A 519 -25.92 -34.74 -14.77
N GLU A 520 -25.12 -33.68 -14.63
CA GLU A 520 -25.01 -32.61 -15.62
C GLU A 520 -23.88 -32.84 -16.62
N ALA A 521 -24.00 -32.22 -17.80
CA ALA A 521 -22.95 -32.21 -18.82
C ALA A 521 -21.70 -31.49 -18.28
N PRO A 522 -20.48 -31.80 -18.79
CA PRO A 522 -19.29 -31.07 -18.39
C PRO A 522 -19.47 -29.58 -18.69
N VAL A 523 -19.13 -28.73 -17.73
CA VAL A 523 -19.06 -27.29 -17.96
C VAL A 523 -17.77 -26.98 -18.68
N ILE A 524 -17.91 -26.28 -19.80
CA ILE A 524 -16.82 -25.82 -20.62
C ILE A 524 -16.85 -24.31 -20.52
N GLU A 525 -15.77 -23.75 -20.00
CA GLU A 525 -15.59 -22.31 -19.93
C GLU A 525 -14.40 -21.91 -20.77
N GLU A 526 -14.52 -20.75 -21.39
CA GLU A 526 -13.46 -20.11 -22.12
C GLU A 526 -13.12 -18.82 -21.39
N VAL A 527 -11.88 -18.72 -20.93
CA VAL A 527 -11.40 -17.49 -20.32
C VAL A 527 -10.48 -16.81 -21.31
N TYR A 528 -10.79 -15.55 -21.61
CA TYR A 528 -10.05 -14.72 -22.55
C TYR A 528 -9.12 -13.79 -21.77
N PHE A 529 -7.83 -13.87 -22.07
CA PHE A 529 -6.83 -12.96 -21.56
C PHE A 529 -6.08 -12.34 -22.73
N ASP A 530 -5.68 -11.08 -22.61
CA ASP A 530 -4.82 -10.49 -23.61
C ASP A 530 -3.35 -10.90 -23.38
N SER A 531 -2.51 -10.72 -24.40
CA SER A 531 -1.10 -11.13 -24.39
C SER A 531 -0.24 -10.53 -23.27
N SER A 532 -0.73 -9.52 -22.54
CA SER A 532 -0.04 -8.92 -21.39
C SER A 532 -0.13 -9.76 -20.10
N ILE A 533 -0.98 -10.79 -20.04
CA ILE A 533 -1.25 -11.62 -18.85
C ILE A 533 -0.55 -13.00 -18.93
N GLY A 534 0.18 -13.28 -20.02
CA GLY A 534 0.56 -14.62 -20.45
C GLY A 534 1.86 -15.24 -19.90
N ASP A 535 2.67 -14.52 -19.11
CA ASP A 535 3.89 -15.09 -18.53
C ASP A 535 3.61 -15.68 -17.13
N GLN A 536 3.90 -16.98 -16.95
CA GLN A 536 3.61 -17.76 -15.74
C GLN A 536 2.15 -17.74 -15.24
N ALA A 537 1.18 -17.74 -16.15
CA ALA A 537 -0.24 -17.75 -15.80
C ALA A 537 -0.62 -18.98 -14.97
N ARG A 538 -1.34 -18.76 -13.86
CA ARG A 538 -1.75 -19.81 -12.93
C ARG A 538 -3.26 -19.97 -12.88
N PHE A 539 -3.72 -21.20 -13.09
CA PHE A 539 -5.13 -21.57 -13.03
C PHE A 539 -5.35 -22.47 -11.81
N THR A 540 -6.18 -22.00 -10.87
CA THR A 540 -6.48 -22.72 -9.64
C THR A 540 -7.96 -23.06 -9.58
N PHE A 541 -8.29 -24.34 -9.51
CA PHE A 541 -9.66 -24.85 -9.40
C PHE A 541 -9.85 -25.44 -8.02
N THR A 542 -10.86 -24.96 -7.28
CA THR A 542 -11.20 -25.53 -5.98
C THR A 542 -12.62 -26.07 -5.98
N GLU A 543 -12.77 -27.35 -5.65
CA GLU A 543 -14.05 -28.03 -5.47
C GLU A 543 -14.38 -28.09 -3.96
N ILE A 544 -15.63 -27.79 -3.61
CA ILE A 544 -16.20 -28.04 -2.28
C ILE A 544 -17.36 -29.02 -2.45
N GLY A 545 -17.22 -30.24 -1.93
CA GLY A 545 -18.21 -31.31 -2.06
C GLY A 545 -19.08 -31.52 -0.80
N GLU A 546 -20.34 -31.95 -0.99
CA GLU A 546 -21.26 -32.26 0.11
C GLU A 546 -20.85 -33.52 0.91
N LYS A 547 -21.23 -33.52 2.20
CA LYS A 547 -21.03 -34.50 3.29
C LYS A 547 -20.93 -36.00 2.97
N ASN A 548 -21.46 -36.46 1.84
CA ASN A 548 -21.63 -37.88 1.52
C ASN A 548 -21.02 -38.29 0.16
N ASP A 549 -20.29 -37.40 -0.50
CA ASP A 549 -19.77 -37.68 -1.84
C ASP A 549 -18.44 -38.45 -1.82
N ASN A 550 -18.50 -39.70 -1.40
CA ASN A 550 -17.36 -40.62 -1.38
C ASN A 550 -16.93 -41.10 -2.79
N GLY A 551 -17.25 -40.38 -3.86
CA GLY A 551 -17.09 -40.90 -5.21
C GLY A 551 -17.01 -39.91 -6.36
N LEU A 552 -17.37 -38.64 -6.20
CA LEU A 552 -17.11 -37.67 -7.27
C LEU A 552 -15.63 -37.31 -7.31
N LYS A 553 -15.04 -37.52 -8.48
CA LYS A 553 -13.75 -36.98 -8.85
C LYS A 553 -14.04 -35.96 -9.93
N THR A 554 -14.17 -34.70 -9.55
CA THR A 554 -14.22 -33.61 -10.53
C THR A 554 -12.90 -33.65 -11.29
N GLU A 555 -12.99 -34.01 -12.56
CA GLU A 555 -11.85 -34.01 -13.46
C GLU A 555 -11.75 -32.62 -14.08
N VAL A 556 -10.64 -31.96 -13.82
CA VAL A 556 -10.33 -30.67 -14.42
C VAL A 556 -9.38 -30.90 -15.59
N GLU A 557 -9.81 -30.46 -16.77
CA GLU A 557 -8.98 -30.38 -17.96
C GLU A 557 -8.87 -28.92 -18.38
N LEU A 558 -7.63 -28.44 -18.50
CA LEU A 558 -7.33 -27.11 -19.01
C LEU A 558 -6.66 -27.28 -20.37
N THR A 559 -7.16 -26.60 -21.41
CA THR A 559 -6.51 -26.62 -22.73
C THR A 559 -6.02 -25.22 -23.07
N ASP A 560 -4.73 -25.10 -23.39
CA ASP A 560 -4.15 -23.81 -23.78
C ASP A 560 -4.49 -23.44 -25.24
N PRO A 561 -4.22 -22.19 -25.67
CA PRO A 561 -4.46 -21.76 -27.05
C PRO A 561 -3.66 -22.54 -28.11
N ASN A 562 -2.56 -23.20 -27.71
CA ASN A 562 -1.75 -24.05 -28.58
C ASN A 562 -2.31 -25.47 -28.73
N GLY A 563 -3.40 -25.80 -28.01
CA GLY A 563 -4.06 -27.11 -28.01
C GLY A 563 -3.40 -28.13 -27.09
N VAL A 564 -2.57 -27.70 -26.13
CA VAL A 564 -2.00 -28.55 -25.09
C VAL A 564 -3.00 -28.70 -23.94
N THR A 565 -3.38 -29.94 -23.63
CA THR A 565 -4.30 -30.25 -22.53
C THR A 565 -3.53 -30.66 -21.28
N TYR A 566 -3.85 -30.02 -20.16
CA TYR A 566 -3.34 -30.27 -18.82
C TYR A 566 -4.45 -30.92 -17.99
N ASN A 567 -4.13 -32.04 -17.34
CA ASN A 567 -5.06 -32.78 -16.48
C ASN A 567 -4.29 -33.42 -15.32
N HIS A 568 -4.98 -34.11 -14.41
CA HIS A 568 -4.40 -34.67 -13.19
C HIS A 568 -3.23 -35.66 -13.31
N ASN A 569 -2.79 -36.03 -14.52
CA ASN A 569 -1.64 -36.90 -14.76
C ASN A 569 -0.43 -36.16 -15.35
N SER A 570 -0.53 -34.85 -15.59
CA SER A 570 0.58 -34.04 -16.08
C SER A 570 1.65 -33.84 -14.98
N LEU A 571 2.93 -33.98 -15.34
CA LEU A 571 4.08 -34.01 -14.41
C LEU A 571 4.36 -32.69 -13.66
N ASP A 572 3.78 -31.57 -14.10
CA ASP A 572 3.96 -30.24 -13.51
C ASP A 572 2.79 -29.79 -12.60
N ASN A 573 1.93 -30.73 -12.19
CA ASN A 573 0.78 -30.43 -11.35
C ASN A 573 1.01 -30.79 -9.88
N THR A 574 0.54 -29.93 -8.97
CA THR A 574 0.35 -30.28 -7.56
C THR A 574 -1.11 -30.71 -7.33
N HIS A 575 -1.30 -31.85 -6.67
CA HIS A 575 -2.61 -32.45 -6.40
C HIS A 575 -2.80 -32.69 -4.91
N ASP A 576 -3.83 -32.09 -4.30
CA ASP A 576 -4.23 -32.40 -2.93
C ASP A 576 -5.71 -32.79 -2.81
N VAL A 577 -5.93 -33.96 -2.22
CA VAL A 577 -7.25 -34.50 -1.90
C VAL A 577 -7.25 -34.85 -0.42
N THR A 578 -8.05 -34.14 0.38
CA THR A 578 -8.31 -34.50 1.79
C THR A 578 -9.79 -34.75 1.99
N THR A 579 -10.13 -35.86 2.66
CA THR A 579 -11.52 -36.30 2.88
C THR A 579 -11.67 -36.69 4.34
N GLU A 580 -12.35 -35.89 5.18
CA GLU A 580 -12.88 -36.36 6.46
C GLU A 580 -14.21 -35.66 6.85
N LEU A 581 -15.22 -36.51 7.08
CA LEU A 581 -16.49 -36.43 7.82
C LEU A 581 -17.42 -35.21 7.73
N ASN A 582 -17.02 -34.04 7.22
CA ASN A 582 -17.96 -32.93 7.03
C ASN A 582 -17.91 -32.28 5.64
N GLU A 583 -16.78 -32.03 4.98
CA GLU A 583 -16.75 -31.51 3.59
C GLU A 583 -15.47 -31.96 2.87
N ALA A 584 -15.55 -32.24 1.57
CA ALA A 584 -14.39 -32.61 0.76
C ALA A 584 -13.93 -31.40 -0.06
N ILE A 585 -12.84 -30.76 0.34
CA ILE A 585 -12.21 -29.68 -0.43
C ILE A 585 -11.07 -30.26 -1.27
N ARG A 586 -11.07 -30.00 -2.57
CA ARG A 586 -9.99 -30.41 -3.50
C ARG A 586 -9.51 -29.22 -4.30
N THR A 587 -8.20 -29.06 -4.44
CA THR A 587 -7.60 -27.96 -5.20
C THR A 587 -6.68 -28.50 -6.29
N TYR A 588 -6.84 -27.98 -7.51
CA TYR A 588 -6.01 -28.27 -8.68
C TYR A 588 -5.35 -26.98 -9.14
N THR A 589 -4.02 -26.97 -9.26
CA THR A 589 -3.27 -25.80 -9.73
C THR A 589 -2.47 -26.16 -10.97
N PHE A 590 -2.66 -25.39 -12.04
CA PHE A 590 -1.91 -25.51 -13.30
C PHE A 590 -1.11 -24.22 -13.52
N THR A 591 0.17 -24.33 -13.85
CA THR A 591 1.01 -23.18 -14.21
C THR A 591 1.41 -23.33 -15.68
N ILE A 592 1.11 -22.33 -16.50
CA ILE A 592 1.39 -22.32 -17.93
C ILE A 592 2.37 -21.19 -18.24
N ASN A 593 3.46 -21.53 -18.93
CA ASN A 593 4.45 -20.57 -19.39
C ASN A 593 4.10 -20.16 -20.83
N ASN A 594 4.04 -18.86 -21.11
CA ASN A 594 3.73 -18.29 -22.43
C ASN A 594 2.36 -18.70 -22.98
N VAL A 595 1.29 -18.23 -22.34
CA VAL A 595 -0.05 -18.23 -22.94
C VAL A 595 -0.07 -17.12 -24.00
N GLN A 596 0.18 -17.45 -25.27
CA GLN A 596 0.07 -16.50 -26.39
C GLN A 596 -1.29 -16.55 -27.07
#